data_AF-A0A959EWN3-F1
#
_entry.id   AF-A0A959EWN3-F1
#
_cell.length_a   1.000
_cell.length_b   1.000
_cell.length_c   1.000
_cell.angle_alpha   90.00
_cell.angle_beta   90.00
_cell.angle_gamma   90.00
#
_symmetry.space_group_name_H-M   'P 1'
#
loop_
_entity.id
_entity.type
_entity.pdbx_description
1 polymer ?
#
loop_
_entity_poly.entity_id
_entity_poly.type
_entity_poly.pdbx_seq_one_letter_code
_entity_poly.pdbx_strand_id
1 'polypeptide(L)' 'LDKSQPVLVYCKSGRRSLAAAAILEQEGFQEIYNLKGGYDIWSRMHQ' A
#
# COMPACT_ATOMS: atom_id res chain seq x y z
N LEU A 1 -9.55 -4.60 10.10
CA LEU A 1 -8.81 -5.39 9.07
C LEU A 1 -8.26 -6.62 9.78
N ASP A 2 -8.40 -7.79 9.17
CA ASP A 2 -7.73 -9.00 9.64
C ASP A 2 -6.23 -8.88 9.35
N LYS A 3 -5.38 -9.03 10.36
CA LYS A 3 -3.92 -8.87 10.25
C LYS A 3 -3.25 -10.03 9.51
N SER A 4 -3.96 -11.15 9.36
CA SER A 4 -3.50 -12.33 8.61
C SER A 4 -3.84 -12.25 7.12
N GLN A 5 -4.72 -11.33 6.72
CA GLN A 5 -5.05 -11.12 5.31
C GLN A 5 -4.03 -10.17 4.65
N PRO A 6 -3.67 -10.42 3.37
CA PRO A 6 -2.81 -9.52 2.63
C PRO A 6 -3.48 -8.16 2.43
N VAL A 7 -2.71 -7.08 2.64
CA VAL A 7 -3.18 -5.70 2.50
C VAL A 7 -2.40 -4.97 1.42
N LEU A 8 -3.11 -4.45 0.42
CA LEU A 8 -2.56 -3.48 -0.54
C LEU A 8 -2.81 -2.06 -0.03
N VAL A 9 -1.74 -1.29 0.09
CA VAL A 9 -1.76 0.11 0.49
C VAL A 9 -1.29 0.96 -0.67
N TYR A 10 -2.01 2.04 -0.96
CA TYR A 10 -1.63 2.98 -2.00
C TYR A 10 -1.97 4.42 -1.60
N CYS A 11 -1.32 5.36 -2.26
CA CYS A 11 -1.69 6.77 -2.24
C CYS A 11 -1.53 7.33 -3.65
N LYS A 12 -1.57 8.66 -3.81
CA LYS A 12 -1.40 9.29 -5.14
C LYS A 12 -0.13 8.85 -5.88
N SER A 13 1.04 8.92 -5.23
CA SER A 13 2.36 8.73 -5.86
C SER A 13 3.23 7.63 -5.22
N GLY A 14 2.72 6.91 -4.23
CA GLY A 14 3.44 5.83 -3.52
C GLY A 14 4.24 6.25 -2.27
N ARG A 15 4.47 7.56 -2.04
CA ARG A 15 5.30 8.03 -0.90
C ARG A 15 4.62 7.90 0.47
N ARG A 16 3.36 8.32 0.57
CA ARG A 16 2.61 8.26 1.85
C ARG A 16 2.23 6.84 2.21
N SER A 17 1.91 6.02 1.21
CA SER A 17 1.58 4.61 1.41
C SER A 17 2.78 3.79 1.84
N LEU A 18 4.01 4.22 1.52
CA LEU A 18 5.21 3.63 2.10
C LEU A 18 5.28 3.84 3.62
N ALA A 19 5.00 5.05 4.09
CA ALA A 19 4.95 5.33 5.53
C ALA A 19 3.80 4.57 6.22
N ALA A 20 2.63 4.49 5.57
CA ALA A 20 1.52 3.69 6.09
C ALA A 20 1.85 2.19 6.15
N ALA A 21 2.59 1.65 5.18
CA ALA A 21 3.05 0.26 5.20
C ALA A 21 3.94 -0.02 6.43
N ALA A 22 4.86 0.89 6.77
CA ALA A 22 5.69 0.76 7.96
C ALA A 22 4.87 0.78 9.27
N ILE A 23 3.83 1.61 9.34
CA ILE A 23 2.91 1.62 10.50
C ILE A 23 2.15 0.29 10.59
N LEU A 24 1.65 -0.23 9.47
CA LEU A 24 0.94 -1.52 9.46
C LEU A 24 1.85 -2.69 9.86
N GLU A 25 3.10 -2.67 9.45
CA GLU A 25 4.10 -3.65 9.89
C GLU A 25 4.28 -3.60 11.42
N GLN A 26 4.42 -2.40 11.99
CA GLN A 26 4.51 -2.20 13.45
C GLN A 26 3.25 -2.66 14.19
N GLU A 27 2.07 -2.49 13.58
CA GLU A 27 0.80 -2.96 14.10
C GLU A 27 0.59 -4.48 13.93
N GLY A 28 1.53 -5.21 13.31
CA GLY A 28 1.53 -6.67 13.22
C GLY A 28 0.75 -7.24 12.04
N PHE A 29 0.59 -6.48 10.96
CA PHE A 29 0.11 -7.03 9.68
C PHE A 29 1.19 -7.92 9.06
N GLN A 30 0.80 -9.09 8.57
CA GLN A 30 1.74 -10.13 8.13
C GLN A 30 2.20 -9.97 6.68
N GLU A 31 1.32 -9.45 5.82
CA GLU A 31 1.58 -9.36 4.38
C GLU A 31 1.06 -8.02 3.85
N ILE A 32 1.99 -7.13 3.48
CA ILE A 32 1.71 -5.73 3.12
C ILE A 32 2.35 -5.42 1.77
N TYR A 33 1.54 -4.91 0.85
CA TYR A 33 1.97 -4.49 -0.47
C TYR A 33 1.81 -2.98 -0.63
N ASN A 34 2.86 -2.28 -1.07
CA ASN A 34 2.77 -0.87 -1.43
C ASN A 34 2.69 -0.72 -2.95
N LEU A 35 1.66 -0.04 -3.45
CA LEU A 35 1.51 0.20 -4.89
C LEU A 35 2.59 1.18 -5.39
N LYS A 36 3.58 0.65 -6.11
CA LYS A 36 4.68 1.43 -6.70
C LYS A 36 4.11 2.48 -7.67
N GLY A 37 4.53 3.73 -7.49
CA GLY A 37 4.04 4.85 -8.29
C GLY A 37 2.65 5.36 -7.90
N GLY A 38 1.95 4.65 -7.00
CA GLY A 38 0.62 5.01 -6.54
C GLY A 38 -0.44 5.00 -7.63
N TYR A 39 -1.57 5.63 -7.30
CA TYR A 39 -2.73 5.73 -8.18
C TYR A 39 -2.41 6.45 -9.50
N ASP A 40 -1.49 7.43 -9.50
CA ASP A 40 -1.15 8.18 -10.71
C ASP A 40 -0.58 7.28 -11.82
N ILE A 41 0.22 6.26 -11.47
CA ILE A 41 0.72 5.29 -12.46
C ILE A 41 -0.36 4.27 -12.78
N TRP A 42 -1.02 3.72 -11.76
CA TRP A 42 -2.05 2.70 -11.95
C TRP A 42 -3.16 3.19 -12.89
N SER A 43 -3.67 4.40 -12.67
CA SER A 43 -4.73 5.02 -13.48
C SER A 43 -4.32 5.36 -14.91
N ARG A 44 -3.02 5.50 -15.21
CA ARG A 44 -2.54 5.67 -16.59
C ARG A 44 -2.39 4.35 -17.32
N MET A 45 -2.05 3.28 -16.60
CA MET A 45 -1.84 1.95 -17.18
C MET A 45 -3.13 1.16 -17.39
N HIS A 46 -4.19 1.50 -16.66
CA HIS A 46 -5.47 0.78 -16.67
C HIS A 46 -6.62 1.69 -17.12
N GLN A 47 -6.35 2.53 -18.12
CA GLN A 47 -7.37 3.28 -18.87
C GLN A 47 -7.96 2.44 -19.99
#